data_AF-A0A090QM71-F1
#
_entry.id   AF-A0A090QM71-F1
#
_cell.length_a   1.000
_cell.length_b   1.000
_cell.length_c   1.000
_cell.angle_alpha   90.00
_cell.angle_beta   90.00
_cell.angle_gamma   90.00
#
_symmetry.space_group_name_H-M   'P 1'
#
loop_
_entity.id
_entity.type
_entity.pdbx_description
1 polymer ?
#
loop_
_entity_poly.entity_id
_entity_poly.type
_entity_poly.pdbx_seq_one_letter_code
_entity_poly.pdbx_strand_id
1 'polypeptide(L)'
;MQHIYDALEPGGRAAVVIPDNVLFEGGKGTEIRKDLMDKCNLHTILRLPTGIFYAQGVKTNVLFFQKGTPENPNQDKGCTKETWVFDMRTNMNTFGKRRPLTEKHFEAFINAYGADKNGQSAREEGVYETLGQIESDEVREASGEKERKVEEHARFRKFSREYIREQKGDSLDISWLKDLEATSAENLPDPEVLAGEAMAELTEAMAEIYQLMQALGADDVAEGQKQLVPKRLA
;
A
#
# COMPACT_ATOMS: atom_id res chain seq x y z
N MET A 1 -3.34 -11.24 -9.59
CA MET A 1 -3.63 -10.07 -10.44
C MET A 1 -3.81 -10.44 -11.90
N GLN A 2 -2.79 -10.99 -12.58
CA GLN A 2 -2.87 -11.30 -14.03
C GLN A 2 -4.09 -12.12 -14.44
N HIS A 3 -4.34 -13.22 -13.73
CA HIS A 3 -5.52 -14.06 -13.94
C HIS A 3 -6.85 -13.28 -13.93
N ILE A 4 -6.98 -12.25 -13.09
CA ILE A 4 -8.22 -11.48 -12.97
C ILE A 4 -8.44 -10.66 -14.24
N TYR A 5 -7.47 -9.82 -14.62
CA TYR A 5 -7.66 -8.93 -15.76
C TYR A 5 -7.59 -9.64 -17.11
N ASP A 6 -7.01 -10.83 -17.19
CA ASP A 6 -7.04 -11.66 -18.40
C ASP A 6 -8.36 -12.44 -18.53
N ALA A 7 -9.03 -12.75 -17.42
CA ALA A 7 -10.34 -13.39 -17.41
C ALA A 7 -11.51 -12.42 -17.64
N LEU A 8 -11.29 -11.11 -17.48
CA LEU A 8 -12.32 -10.10 -17.76
C LEU A 8 -12.60 -10.01 -19.26
N GLU A 9 -13.88 -10.04 -19.61
CA GLU A 9 -14.36 -9.66 -20.94
C GLU A 9 -13.99 -8.19 -21.25
N PRO A 10 -13.88 -7.81 -22.53
CA PRO A 10 -13.73 -6.41 -22.94
C PRO A 10 -14.79 -5.52 -22.28
N GLY A 11 -14.35 -4.45 -21.58
CA GLY A 11 -15.24 -3.55 -20.83
C GLY A 11 -15.73 -4.10 -19.49
N GLY A 12 -15.36 -5.34 -19.12
CA GLY A 12 -15.61 -5.93 -17.82
C GLY A 12 -14.92 -5.16 -16.69
N ARG A 13 -15.40 -5.32 -15.45
CA ARG A 13 -14.91 -4.55 -14.29
C ARG A 13 -14.64 -5.46 -13.10
N ALA A 14 -13.68 -5.07 -12.26
CA ALA A 14 -13.35 -5.79 -11.05
C ALA A 14 -13.02 -4.82 -9.89
N ALA A 15 -13.31 -5.30 -8.68
CA ALA A 15 -12.81 -4.73 -7.43
C ALA A 15 -12.02 -5.83 -6.71
N VAL A 16 -10.74 -5.60 -6.42
CA VAL A 16 -9.84 -6.64 -5.89
C VAL A 16 -9.18 -6.16 -4.61
N VAL A 17 -9.34 -6.92 -3.53
CA VAL A 17 -8.62 -6.70 -2.27
C VAL A 17 -7.21 -7.27 -2.40
N ILE A 18 -6.19 -6.44 -2.14
CA ILE A 18 -4.78 -6.82 -2.23
C ILE A 18 -3.96 -6.26 -1.05
N PRO A 19 -2.88 -6.92 -0.64
CA PRO A 19 -1.94 -6.35 0.33
C PRO A 19 -1.07 -5.25 -0.30
N ASP A 20 -0.49 -4.38 0.52
CA ASP A 20 0.39 -3.28 0.06
C ASP A 20 1.56 -3.76 -0.81
N ASN A 21 2.12 -4.96 -0.56
CA ASN A 21 3.24 -5.50 -1.33
C ASN A 21 3.00 -5.45 -2.84
N VAL A 22 1.78 -5.75 -3.28
CA VAL A 22 1.43 -5.72 -4.72
C VAL A 22 1.60 -4.31 -5.32
N LEU A 23 1.43 -3.26 -4.52
CA LEU A 23 1.53 -1.87 -4.95
C LEU A 23 2.96 -1.40 -5.20
N PHE A 24 3.95 -1.91 -4.46
CA PHE A 24 5.32 -1.37 -4.50
C PHE A 24 6.40 -2.40 -4.85
N GLU A 25 6.11 -3.70 -4.83
CA GLU A 25 7.10 -4.74 -5.09
C GLU A 25 7.79 -4.52 -6.45
N GLY A 26 9.13 -4.59 -6.47
CA GLY A 26 9.95 -4.36 -7.65
C GLY A 26 9.97 -5.54 -8.63
N GLY A 27 10.84 -5.44 -9.63
CA GLY A 27 11.03 -6.50 -10.64
C GLY A 27 9.74 -6.82 -11.40
N LYS A 28 9.30 -8.08 -11.34
CA LYS A 28 8.05 -8.54 -11.97
C LYS A 28 6.81 -7.81 -11.44
N GLY A 29 6.83 -7.35 -10.19
CA GLY A 29 5.73 -6.57 -9.63
C GLY A 29 5.47 -5.28 -10.42
N THR A 30 6.55 -4.57 -10.77
CA THR A 30 6.50 -3.36 -11.61
C THR A 30 5.96 -3.67 -13.01
N GLU A 31 6.39 -4.77 -13.63
CA GLU A 31 5.89 -5.19 -14.94
C GLU A 31 4.39 -5.50 -14.92
N ILE A 32 3.92 -6.20 -13.89
CA ILE A 32 2.49 -6.52 -13.72
C ILE A 32 1.67 -5.25 -13.50
N ARG A 33 2.16 -4.27 -12.73
CA ARG A 33 1.46 -2.98 -12.55
C ARG A 33 1.39 -2.17 -13.83
N LYS A 34 2.47 -2.14 -14.61
CA LYS A 34 2.48 -1.54 -15.95
C LYS A 34 1.45 -2.20 -16.86
N ASP A 35 1.45 -3.53 -16.94
CA ASP A 35 0.52 -4.31 -17.77
C ASP A 35 -0.94 -4.10 -17.34
N LEU A 36 -1.21 -4.05 -16.03
CA LEU A 36 -2.51 -3.70 -15.49
C LEU A 36 -2.98 -2.32 -15.98
N MET A 37 -2.14 -1.28 -15.84
CA MET A 37 -2.50 0.08 -16.25
C MET A 37 -2.56 0.26 -17.77
N ASP A 38 -1.88 -0.59 -18.53
CA ASP A 38 -1.95 -0.63 -19.99
C ASP A 38 -3.26 -1.26 -20.47
N LYS A 39 -3.61 -2.44 -19.96
CA LYS A 39 -4.79 -3.21 -20.41
C LYS A 39 -6.09 -2.82 -19.71
N CYS A 40 -6.01 -2.14 -18.57
CA CYS A 40 -7.17 -1.77 -17.77
C CYS A 40 -7.12 -0.29 -17.41
N ASN A 41 -8.28 0.32 -17.28
CA ASN A 41 -8.46 1.63 -16.66
C ASN A 41 -8.54 1.45 -15.13
N LEU A 42 -7.40 1.57 -14.44
CA LEU A 42 -7.31 1.61 -12.98
C LEU A 42 -7.71 2.99 -12.48
N HIS A 43 -9.01 3.18 -12.28
CA HIS A 43 -9.57 4.48 -11.98
C HIS A 43 -9.58 4.81 -10.48
N THR A 44 -9.56 3.82 -9.58
CA THR A 44 -9.67 4.07 -8.13
C THR A 44 -8.91 3.07 -7.27
N ILE A 45 -8.25 3.56 -6.22
CA ILE A 45 -7.60 2.80 -5.16
C ILE A 45 -8.18 3.26 -3.82
N LEU A 46 -8.65 2.34 -3.01
CA LEU A 46 -9.03 2.59 -1.62
C LEU A 46 -8.00 1.96 -0.70
N ARG A 47 -7.28 2.78 0.08
CA ARG A 47 -6.38 2.29 1.13
C ARG A 47 -7.22 2.00 2.37
N LEU A 48 -7.27 0.74 2.78
CA LEU A 48 -8.11 0.31 3.91
C LEU A 48 -7.44 0.58 5.26
N PRO A 49 -8.23 0.80 6.33
CA PRO A 49 -7.72 0.87 7.69
C PRO A 49 -7.05 -0.43 8.15
N THR A 50 -6.28 -0.33 9.23
CA THR A 50 -5.65 -1.47 9.91
C THR A 50 -6.61 -2.12 10.92
N GLY A 51 -6.32 -3.37 11.30
CA GLY A 51 -7.09 -4.10 12.33
C GLY A 51 -8.45 -4.67 11.87
N ILE A 52 -8.74 -4.61 10.57
CA ILE A 52 -10.03 -5.05 10.00
C ILE A 52 -10.02 -6.51 9.51
N PHE A 53 -8.82 -7.11 9.35
CA PHE A 53 -8.64 -8.52 9.01
C PHE A 53 -8.18 -9.33 10.23
N TYR A 54 -8.40 -10.65 10.18
CA TYR A 54 -7.95 -11.56 11.25
C TYR A 54 -6.43 -11.51 11.45
N ALA A 55 -5.66 -11.37 10.35
CA ALA A 55 -4.22 -11.23 10.39
C ALA A 55 -3.84 -9.80 10.82
N GLN A 56 -3.21 -9.69 11.99
CA GLN A 56 -2.71 -8.42 12.52
C GLN A 56 -1.59 -7.86 11.64
N GLY A 57 -1.52 -6.54 11.51
CA GLY A 57 -0.46 -5.83 10.78
C GLY A 57 -0.59 -5.83 9.25
N VAL A 58 -1.52 -6.59 8.65
CA VAL A 58 -1.69 -6.61 7.19
C VAL A 58 -2.36 -5.32 6.72
N LYS A 59 -1.61 -4.51 5.98
CA LYS A 59 -2.12 -3.34 5.26
C LYS A 59 -2.68 -3.77 3.90
N THR A 60 -3.90 -3.36 3.62
CA THR A 60 -4.65 -3.81 2.43
C THR A 60 -5.28 -2.64 1.68
N ASN A 61 -5.57 -2.87 0.40
CA ASN A 61 -6.17 -1.90 -0.51
C ASN A 61 -7.22 -2.59 -1.36
N VAL A 62 -8.14 -1.80 -1.92
CA VAL A 62 -9.06 -2.25 -2.96
C VAL A 62 -8.71 -1.52 -4.26
N LEU A 63 -8.39 -2.27 -5.30
CA LEU A 63 -8.22 -1.73 -6.66
C LEU A 63 -9.53 -1.87 -7.43
N PHE A 64 -9.99 -0.77 -8.03
CA PHE A 64 -11.14 -0.74 -8.92
C PHE A 64 -10.70 -0.42 -10.33
N PHE A 65 -10.99 -1.31 -11.27
CA PHE A 65 -10.58 -1.13 -12.66
C PHE A 65 -11.55 -1.78 -13.65
N GLN A 66 -11.52 -1.26 -14.88
CA GLN A 66 -12.23 -1.78 -16.04
C GLN A 66 -11.24 -2.30 -17.07
N LYS A 67 -11.52 -3.43 -17.73
CA LYS A 67 -10.76 -3.93 -18.88
C LYS A 67 -10.99 -3.03 -20.09
N GLY A 68 -9.92 -2.55 -20.72
CA GLY A 68 -10.02 -1.51 -21.74
C GLY A 68 -10.41 -0.16 -21.12
N THR A 69 -11.07 0.67 -21.92
CA THR A 69 -11.62 1.97 -21.52
C THR A 69 -13.13 2.03 -21.75
N PRO A 70 -13.86 2.98 -21.15
CA PRO A 70 -15.27 3.22 -21.46
C PRO A 70 -15.51 3.47 -22.95
N GLU A 71 -14.59 4.17 -23.62
CA GLU A 71 -14.69 4.52 -25.03
C GLU A 71 -14.28 3.36 -25.95
N ASN A 72 -13.28 2.56 -25.53
CA ASN A 72 -12.80 1.40 -26.27
C ASN A 72 -12.58 0.20 -25.32
N PRO A 73 -13.59 -0.66 -25.17
CA PRO A 73 -13.51 -1.88 -24.36
C PRO A 73 -12.39 -2.86 -24.76
N ASN A 74 -11.91 -2.78 -26.00
CA ASN A 74 -10.86 -3.65 -26.55
C ASN A 74 -9.47 -3.00 -26.55
N GLN A 75 -9.33 -1.82 -25.94
CA GLN A 75 -8.03 -1.16 -25.84
C GLN A 75 -7.06 -2.02 -25.00
N ASP A 76 -5.84 -2.18 -25.50
CA ASP A 76 -4.83 -3.10 -24.95
C ASP A 76 -3.66 -2.38 -24.28
N LYS A 77 -3.47 -1.08 -24.56
CA LYS A 77 -2.41 -0.24 -23.98
C LYS A 77 -2.88 1.14 -23.60
N GLY A 78 -2.20 1.73 -22.60
CA GLY A 78 -2.46 3.08 -22.14
C GLY A 78 -3.90 3.35 -21.71
N CYS A 79 -4.62 2.35 -21.18
CA CYS A 79 -6.00 2.51 -20.71
C CYS A 79 -6.11 3.45 -19.50
N THR A 80 -5.21 3.30 -18.52
CA THR A 80 -5.21 4.19 -17.34
C THR A 80 -4.58 5.54 -17.68
N LYS A 81 -5.35 6.61 -17.47
CA LYS A 81 -4.86 8.00 -17.61
C LYS A 81 -4.67 8.69 -16.26
N GLU A 82 -5.60 8.44 -15.35
CA GLU A 82 -5.63 9.03 -14.03
C GLU A 82 -6.14 7.98 -13.03
N THR A 83 -5.64 8.03 -11.81
CA THR A 83 -6.05 7.13 -10.72
C THR A 83 -6.40 7.96 -9.50
N TRP A 84 -7.59 7.75 -8.96
CA TRP A 84 -8.02 8.36 -7.71
C TRP A 84 -7.61 7.50 -6.53
N VAL A 85 -7.06 8.09 -5.49
CA VAL A 85 -6.69 7.38 -4.25
C VAL A 85 -7.50 7.96 -3.10
N PHE A 86 -8.15 7.08 -2.34
CA PHE A 86 -8.81 7.42 -1.09
C PHE A 86 -8.02 6.83 0.09
N ASP A 87 -7.50 7.68 0.97
CA ASP A 87 -6.81 7.27 2.20
C ASP A 87 -7.79 7.14 3.37
N MET A 88 -8.26 5.90 3.60
CA MET A 88 -9.05 5.50 4.77
C MET A 88 -8.18 4.79 5.82
N ARG A 89 -6.87 5.09 5.86
CA ARG A 89 -5.90 4.40 6.72
C ARG A 89 -5.20 5.36 7.66
N THR A 90 -4.59 6.40 7.12
CA THR A 90 -3.76 7.33 7.89
C THR A 90 -4.63 8.12 8.86
N ASN A 91 -4.19 8.22 10.13
CA ASN A 91 -4.93 8.89 11.21
C ASN A 91 -6.34 8.34 11.42
N MET A 92 -6.54 7.02 11.28
CA MET A 92 -7.81 6.36 11.59
C MET A 92 -7.67 5.54 12.87
N ASN A 93 -8.72 5.54 13.68
CA ASN A 93 -8.81 4.66 14.84
C ASN A 93 -8.57 3.21 14.42
N THR A 94 -7.76 2.48 15.19
CA THR A 94 -7.60 1.03 14.97
C THR A 94 -8.92 0.32 15.21
N PHE A 95 -9.33 -0.49 14.24
CA PHE A 95 -10.55 -1.28 14.30
C PHE A 95 -10.33 -2.62 14.98
N GLY A 96 -11.40 -3.21 15.49
CA GLY A 96 -11.38 -4.52 16.13
C GLY A 96 -12.68 -4.82 16.86
N LYS A 97 -12.67 -5.80 17.78
CA LYS A 97 -13.89 -6.23 18.49
C LYS A 97 -14.59 -5.10 19.27
N ARG A 98 -13.83 -4.16 19.83
CA ARG A 98 -14.35 -3.03 20.62
C ARG A 98 -14.79 -1.83 19.76
N ARG A 99 -14.24 -1.72 18.55
CA ARG A 99 -14.48 -0.63 17.59
C ARG A 99 -14.71 -1.26 16.21
N PRO A 100 -15.92 -1.77 15.95
CA PRO A 100 -16.20 -2.50 14.72
C PRO A 100 -16.19 -1.55 13.52
N LEU A 101 -15.61 -2.01 12.40
CA LEU A 101 -15.77 -1.34 11.12
C LEU A 101 -17.19 -1.57 10.62
N THR A 102 -17.86 -0.48 10.21
CA THR A 102 -19.24 -0.50 9.72
C THR A 102 -19.34 0.21 8.39
N GLU A 103 -20.44 -0.01 7.67
CA GLU A 103 -20.74 0.62 6.38
C GLU A 103 -20.64 2.15 6.43
N LYS A 104 -21.02 2.77 7.55
CA LYS A 104 -20.94 4.23 7.75
C LYS A 104 -19.54 4.81 7.56
N HIS A 105 -18.50 4.02 7.86
CA HIS A 105 -17.12 4.47 7.67
C HIS A 105 -16.76 4.66 6.18
N PHE A 106 -17.48 3.97 5.29
CA PHE A 106 -17.27 4.04 3.85
C PHE A 106 -18.15 5.09 3.16
N GLU A 107 -19.11 5.74 3.84
CA GLU A 107 -20.02 6.71 3.22
C GLU A 107 -19.27 7.85 2.51
N ALA A 108 -18.23 8.40 3.14
CA ALA A 108 -17.40 9.44 2.54
C ALA A 108 -16.71 8.95 1.25
N PHE A 109 -16.18 7.72 1.25
CA PHE A 109 -15.59 7.11 0.07
C PHE A 109 -16.62 6.84 -1.02
N ILE A 110 -17.79 6.27 -0.68
CA ILE A 110 -18.85 5.94 -1.64
C ILE A 110 -19.37 7.22 -2.32
N ASN A 111 -19.57 8.28 -1.54
CA ASN A 111 -19.98 9.58 -2.08
C ASN A 111 -18.92 10.16 -3.03
N ALA A 112 -17.64 10.09 -2.66
CA ALA A 112 -16.53 10.55 -3.50
C ALA A 112 -16.31 9.66 -4.74
N TYR A 113 -16.59 8.36 -4.63
CA TYR A 113 -16.49 7.40 -5.74
C TYR A 113 -17.52 7.71 -6.84
N GLY A 114 -18.74 8.08 -6.45
CA GLY A 114 -19.84 8.42 -7.35
C GLY A 114 -20.72 7.21 -7.73
N ALA A 115 -21.76 7.46 -8.53
CA ALA A 115 -22.76 6.44 -8.88
C ALA A 115 -22.32 5.53 -10.05
N ASP A 116 -21.40 6.00 -10.88
CA ASP A 116 -20.94 5.25 -12.04
C ASP A 116 -20.01 4.10 -11.63
N LYS A 117 -20.33 2.89 -12.13
CA LYS A 117 -19.65 1.66 -11.74
C LYS A 117 -18.20 1.59 -12.22
N ASN A 118 -17.86 2.30 -13.30
CA ASN A 118 -16.52 2.36 -13.90
C ASN A 118 -15.81 3.70 -13.55
N GLY A 119 -16.31 4.40 -12.54
CA GLY A 119 -15.71 5.62 -12.01
C GLY A 119 -15.75 6.84 -12.94
N GLN A 120 -16.73 6.90 -13.84
CA GLN A 120 -16.93 8.01 -14.78
C GLN A 120 -17.80 9.15 -14.22
N SER A 121 -18.26 9.05 -12.97
CA SER A 121 -18.92 10.16 -12.30
C SER A 121 -17.97 11.36 -12.18
N ALA A 122 -18.51 12.57 -12.22
CA ALA A 122 -17.73 13.77 -11.92
C ALA A 122 -17.15 13.66 -10.50
N ARG A 123 -15.86 13.94 -10.38
CA ARG A 123 -15.08 13.80 -9.15
C ARG A 123 -14.18 15.00 -8.98
N GLU A 124 -14.01 15.43 -7.74
CA GLU A 124 -13.13 16.52 -7.35
C GLU A 124 -12.28 16.06 -6.18
N GLU A 125 -11.06 16.59 -6.07
CA GLU A 125 -10.27 16.37 -4.86
C GLU A 125 -10.94 17.06 -3.68
N GLY A 126 -10.79 16.50 -2.48
CA GLY A 126 -11.32 17.12 -1.26
C GLY A 126 -12.30 16.24 -0.50
N VAL A 127 -11.75 15.44 0.40
CA VAL A 127 -12.46 14.81 1.53
C VAL A 127 -11.53 14.93 2.72
N TYR A 128 -11.90 15.72 3.73
CA TYR A 128 -10.98 16.09 4.81
C TYR A 128 -11.29 15.37 6.12
N GLU A 129 -12.57 15.06 6.33
CA GLU A 129 -13.09 14.43 7.53
C GLU A 129 -13.76 13.10 7.16
N THR A 130 -13.51 12.08 7.98
CA THR A 130 -14.14 10.76 7.83
C THR A 130 -14.48 10.19 9.20
N LEU A 131 -15.56 9.42 9.29
CA LEU A 131 -15.94 8.77 10.54
C LEU A 131 -14.81 7.86 11.02
N GLY A 132 -14.42 8.00 12.29
CA GLY A 132 -13.37 7.19 12.90
C GLY A 132 -11.96 7.75 12.73
N GLN A 133 -11.79 8.93 12.15
CA GLN A 133 -10.53 9.67 12.15
C GLN A 133 -10.09 10.05 13.58
N ILE A 134 -8.77 10.04 13.80
CA ILE A 134 -8.11 10.57 14.99
C ILE A 134 -7.83 12.05 14.74
N GLU A 135 -8.22 12.90 15.68
CA GLU A 135 -7.91 14.32 15.70
C GLU A 135 -6.73 14.55 16.66
N SER A 136 -5.77 15.40 16.30
CA SER A 136 -4.76 15.86 17.26
C SER A 136 -5.36 16.88 18.23
N ASP A 137 -4.84 16.95 19.45
CA ASP A 137 -5.28 17.94 20.44
C ASP A 137 -5.00 19.39 19.96
N GLU A 138 -3.97 19.60 19.14
CA GLU A 138 -3.68 20.89 18.47
C GLU A 138 -4.81 21.34 17.53
N VAL A 139 -5.45 20.40 16.82
CA VAL A 139 -6.60 20.68 15.91
C VAL A 139 -7.88 20.97 16.70
N ARG A 140 -8.04 20.38 17.90
CA ARG A 140 -9.18 20.66 18.78
C ARG A 140 -9.14 22.07 19.37
N GLU A 141 -7.96 22.56 19.74
CA GLU A 141 -7.76 23.93 20.22
C GLU A 141 -7.81 24.99 19.10
N ALA A 142 -7.40 24.64 17.87
CA ALA A 142 -7.48 25.50 16.68
C ALA A 142 -8.86 25.60 16.02
N SER A 143 -9.86 24.86 16.53
CA SER A 143 -11.27 24.87 16.08
C SER A 143 -11.94 26.25 16.06
N GLY A 144 -11.27 27.26 16.60
CA GLY A 144 -11.60 28.68 16.51
C GLY A 144 -10.95 29.46 15.37
N GLU A 145 -10.64 28.90 14.19
CA GLU A 145 -10.61 29.63 12.91
C GLU A 145 -10.18 28.75 11.73
N LYS A 146 -11.10 28.55 10.77
CA LYS A 146 -10.86 28.22 9.33
C LYS A 146 -9.46 27.66 9.01
N GLU A 147 -9.15 26.44 9.44
CA GLU A 147 -8.02 25.73 8.85
C GLU A 147 -8.34 25.47 7.38
N ARG A 148 -7.47 26.01 6.54
CA ARG A 148 -7.60 26.04 5.09
C ARG A 148 -7.82 24.62 4.59
N LYS A 149 -8.79 24.43 3.68
CA LYS A 149 -8.86 23.28 2.78
C LYS A 149 -7.59 23.25 1.92
N VAL A 150 -6.46 22.87 2.50
CA VAL A 150 -5.20 22.69 1.79
C VAL A 150 -5.31 21.32 1.11
N GLU A 151 -5.20 21.29 -0.20
CA GLU A 151 -5.32 20.06 -1.02
C GLU A 151 -4.43 18.91 -0.49
N GLU A 152 -3.30 19.25 0.12
CA GLU A 152 -2.37 18.29 0.74
C GLU A 152 -2.97 17.47 1.89
N HIS A 153 -4.05 17.94 2.53
CA HIS A 153 -4.72 17.22 3.61
C HIS A 153 -5.96 16.44 3.14
N ALA A 154 -6.32 16.53 1.86
CA ALA A 154 -7.45 15.78 1.32
C ALA A 154 -7.13 14.28 1.32
N ARG A 155 -8.06 13.46 1.82
CA ARG A 155 -8.03 11.99 1.76
C ARG A 155 -8.36 11.44 0.38
N PHE A 156 -9.06 12.21 -0.46
CA PHE A 156 -9.38 11.82 -1.83
C PHE A 156 -8.65 12.74 -2.82
N ARG A 157 -7.71 12.15 -3.57
CA ARG A 157 -6.83 12.88 -4.50
C ARG A 157 -6.62 12.12 -5.80
N LYS A 158 -6.24 12.84 -6.85
CA LYS A 158 -6.06 12.31 -8.20
C LYS A 158 -4.59 12.35 -8.61
N PHE A 159 -4.13 11.27 -9.24
CA PHE A 159 -2.77 11.15 -9.72
C PHE A 159 -2.77 10.77 -11.20
N SER A 160 -1.99 11.49 -12.01
CA SER A 160 -1.85 11.17 -13.43
C SER A 160 -1.00 9.92 -13.63
N ARG A 161 -1.22 9.22 -14.75
CA ARG A 161 -0.38 8.09 -15.16
C ARG A 161 1.09 8.48 -15.32
N GLU A 162 1.35 9.71 -15.77
CA GLU A 162 2.69 10.29 -15.90
C GLU A 162 3.36 10.41 -14.53
N TYR A 163 2.69 11.00 -13.55
CA TYR A 163 3.19 11.11 -12.18
C TYR A 163 3.54 9.74 -11.59
N ILE A 164 2.65 8.74 -11.77
CA ILE A 164 2.87 7.38 -11.28
C ILE A 164 4.11 6.76 -11.95
N ARG A 165 4.34 7.04 -13.24
CA ARG A 165 5.51 6.54 -13.97
C ARG A 165 6.79 7.19 -13.46
N GLU A 166 6.83 8.51 -13.46
CA GLU A 166 8.05 9.28 -13.31
C GLU A 166 8.45 9.50 -11.85
N GLN A 167 7.47 9.80 -10.99
CA GLN A 167 7.71 10.16 -9.59
C GLN A 167 7.63 8.95 -8.66
N LYS A 168 6.93 7.90 -9.09
CA LYS A 168 6.74 6.67 -8.29
C LYS A 168 7.37 5.42 -8.91
N GLY A 169 7.99 5.51 -10.09
CA GLY A 169 8.61 4.35 -10.75
C GLY A 169 7.61 3.22 -11.03
N ASP A 170 6.38 3.59 -11.38
CA ASP A 170 5.23 2.68 -11.51
C ASP A 170 4.83 1.94 -10.22
N SER A 171 5.21 2.46 -9.05
CA SER A 171 4.62 2.08 -7.77
C SER A 171 3.24 2.71 -7.60
N LEU A 172 2.29 1.91 -7.11
CA LEU A 172 0.95 2.35 -6.73
C LEU A 172 0.83 2.63 -5.23
N ASP A 173 1.91 2.49 -4.45
CA ASP A 173 1.93 2.88 -3.04
C ASP A 173 2.06 4.40 -2.91
N ILE A 174 0.93 5.07 -3.11
CA ILE A 174 0.80 6.52 -3.10
C ILE A 174 0.28 6.93 -1.72
N SER A 175 1.12 7.63 -0.96
CA SER A 175 0.80 8.19 0.35
C SER A 175 1.31 9.63 0.41
N TRP A 176 0.54 10.51 1.04
CA TRP A 176 0.87 11.94 1.19
C TRP A 176 0.50 12.51 2.57
N LEU A 177 -0.41 11.86 3.29
CA LEU A 177 -0.74 12.21 4.67
C LEU A 177 0.36 11.72 5.62
N LYS A 178 0.66 12.52 6.64
CA LYS A 178 1.54 12.14 7.76
C LYS A 178 0.70 11.52 8.88
N ASP A 179 1.27 10.51 9.52
CA ASP A 179 0.64 9.81 10.63
C ASP A 179 0.87 10.59 11.95
N LEU A 180 -0.21 10.91 12.65
CA LEU A 180 -0.24 11.66 13.92
C LEU A 180 0.10 10.77 15.11
N GLU A 181 -0.25 9.48 15.05
CA GLU A 181 0.04 8.51 16.10
C GLU A 181 1.38 7.81 15.88
N ALA A 182 2.17 8.24 14.89
CA ALA A 182 3.57 7.88 14.74
C ALA A 182 4.43 8.49 15.86
N THR A 183 4.05 8.27 17.12
CA THR A 183 5.05 8.03 18.15
C THR A 183 5.97 6.91 17.65
N SER A 184 7.21 7.28 17.34
CA SER A 184 8.38 6.40 17.13
C SER A 184 8.67 5.78 15.76
N ALA A 185 8.34 6.41 14.62
CA ALA A 185 9.14 6.17 13.41
C ALA A 185 10.43 7.01 13.41
N GLU A 186 10.38 8.23 13.97
CA GLU A 186 11.54 9.09 14.18
C GLU A 186 12.40 8.68 15.39
N ASN A 187 11.95 7.72 16.20
CA ASN A 187 12.73 7.11 17.29
C ASN A 187 13.21 5.70 16.96
N LEU A 188 12.93 5.18 15.75
CA LEU A 188 13.62 4.00 15.27
C LEU A 188 15.04 4.41 14.89
N PRO A 189 16.07 3.61 15.25
CA PRO A 189 17.41 3.82 14.71
C PRO A 189 17.36 3.82 13.19
N ASP A 190 18.29 4.54 12.55
CA ASP A 190 18.39 4.57 11.09
C ASP A 190 18.39 3.14 10.51
N PRO A 191 17.84 2.91 9.30
CA PRO A 191 17.76 1.58 8.70
C PRO A 191 19.08 0.81 8.68
N GLU A 192 20.21 1.54 8.57
CA GLU A 192 21.55 0.96 8.64
C GLU A 192 21.90 0.45 10.03
N VAL A 193 21.46 1.12 11.10
CA VAL A 193 21.67 0.68 12.49
C VAL A 193 20.85 -0.57 12.77
N LEU A 194 19.57 -0.58 12.40
CA LEU A 194 18.71 -1.76 12.55
C LEU A 194 19.23 -2.95 11.73
N ALA A 195 19.70 -2.71 10.50
CA ALA A 195 20.33 -3.74 9.68
C ALA A 195 21.62 -4.26 10.32
N GLY A 196 22.42 -3.38 10.91
CA GLY A 196 23.64 -3.73 11.65
C GLY A 196 23.34 -4.60 12.88
N GLU A 197 22.34 -4.23 13.68
CA GLU A 197 21.86 -4.99 14.83
C GLU A 197 21.37 -6.38 14.42
N ALA A 198 20.53 -6.45 13.39
CA ALA A 198 20.04 -7.73 12.86
C ALA A 198 21.18 -8.61 12.32
N MET A 199 22.17 -8.01 11.64
CA MET A 199 23.36 -8.73 11.17
C MET A 199 24.19 -9.28 12.32
N ALA A 200 24.32 -8.53 13.42
CA ALA A 200 25.04 -8.99 14.60
C ALA A 200 24.35 -10.20 15.24
N GLU A 201 23.03 -10.13 15.47
CA GLU A 201 22.24 -11.24 16.03
C GLU A 201 22.30 -12.49 15.14
N LEU A 202 22.13 -12.32 13.81
CA LEU A 202 22.22 -13.43 12.87
C LEU A 202 23.61 -14.07 12.86
N THR A 203 24.66 -13.25 12.98
CA THR A 203 26.05 -13.75 13.02
C THR A 203 26.32 -14.55 14.29
N GLU A 204 25.81 -14.09 15.43
CA GLU A 204 25.92 -14.81 16.71
C GLU A 204 25.16 -16.15 16.66
N ALA A 205 23.91 -16.14 16.21
CA ALA A 205 23.13 -17.37 16.03
C ALA A 205 23.82 -18.36 15.08
N MET A 206 24.42 -17.87 13.99
CA MET A 206 25.22 -18.71 13.09
C MET A 206 26.46 -19.29 13.79
N ALA A 207 27.15 -18.52 14.63
CA ALA A 207 28.31 -18.99 15.39
C ALA A 207 27.94 -20.13 16.35
N GLU A 208 26.80 -20.02 17.05
CA GLU A 208 26.29 -21.09 17.91
C GLU A 208 25.96 -22.36 17.13
N ILE A 209 25.33 -22.23 15.95
CA ILE A 209 25.04 -23.36 15.07
C ILE A 209 26.34 -24.06 14.64
N TYR A 210 27.40 -23.29 14.30
CA TYR A 210 28.70 -23.86 13.96
C TYR A 210 29.32 -24.63 15.12
N GLN A 211 29.27 -24.08 16.34
CA GLN A 211 29.78 -24.77 17.53
C GLN A 211 29.02 -26.08 17.81
N LEU A 212 27.70 -26.07 17.62
CA LEU A 212 26.88 -27.28 17.76
C LEU A 212 27.26 -28.34 16.72
N MET A 213 27.47 -27.95 15.46
CA MET A 213 27.89 -28.87 14.40
C MET A 213 29.25 -29.53 14.69
N GLN A 214 30.20 -28.77 15.23
CA GLN A 214 31.51 -29.30 15.67
C GLN A 214 31.34 -30.28 16.84
N ALA A 215 30.51 -29.93 17.84
CA ALA A 215 30.25 -30.80 18.98
C ALA A 215 29.58 -32.14 18.58
N LEU A 216 28.84 -32.15 17.47
CA LEU A 216 28.20 -33.33 16.90
C LEU A 216 29.12 -34.14 15.95
N GLY A 217 30.36 -33.68 15.71
CA GLY A 217 31.34 -34.34 14.84
C GLY A 217 31.09 -34.13 13.34
N ALA A 218 30.37 -33.08 12.95
CA ALA A 218 30.08 -32.72 11.56
C ALA A 218 31.00 -31.58 11.06
N ASP A 219 32.31 -31.72 11.29
CA ASP A 219 33.32 -30.68 11.04
C ASP A 219 33.46 -30.32 9.54
N ASP A 220 33.37 -31.32 8.67
CA ASP A 220 33.39 -31.20 7.22
C ASP A 220 32.18 -30.42 6.67
N VAL A 221 31.00 -30.64 7.27
CA VAL A 221 29.78 -29.90 6.93
C VAL A 221 29.86 -28.45 7.44
N ALA A 222 30.38 -28.25 8.65
CA ALA A 222 30.57 -26.93 9.24
C ALA A 222 31.56 -26.07 8.42
N GLU A 223 32.71 -26.63 8.03
CA GLU A 223 33.68 -25.92 7.19
C GLU A 223 33.13 -25.62 5.79
N GLY A 224 32.39 -26.56 5.19
CA GLY A 224 31.74 -26.36 3.90
C GLY A 224 30.74 -25.20 3.92
N GLN A 225 29.90 -25.10 4.96
CA GLN A 225 28.96 -23.99 5.12
C GLN A 225 29.68 -22.66 5.35
N LYS A 226 30.74 -22.64 6.18
CA LYS A 226 31.52 -21.43 6.47
C LYS A 226 32.15 -20.81 5.23
N GLN A 227 32.58 -21.63 4.26
CA GLN A 227 33.13 -21.16 2.99
C GLN A 227 32.06 -20.65 1.99
N LEU A 228 30.80 -21.05 2.16
CA LEU A 228 29.70 -20.65 1.28
C LEU A 228 29.09 -19.30 1.67
N VAL A 229 29.15 -18.91 2.94
CA VAL A 229 28.60 -17.64 3.44
C VAL A 229 29.22 -16.42 2.72
N PRO A 230 30.56 -16.26 2.63
CA PRO A 230 31.15 -15.14 1.89
C PRO A 230 30.84 -15.18 0.38
N LYS A 231 30.74 -16.38 -0.21
CA LYS A 231 30.42 -16.55 -1.64
C LYS A 231 28.98 -16.16 -2.01
N ARG A 232 28.07 -16.10 -1.03
CA ARG A 232 26.68 -15.68 -1.23
C ARG A 232 26.44 -14.20 -0.94
N LEU A 233 27.41 -13.54 -0.28
CA LEU A 233 27.39 -12.12 0.08
C LEU A 233 28.20 -11.23 -0.89
N ALA A 234 28.93 -11.84 -1.84
CA ALA A 234 29.68 -11.18 -2.90
C ALA A 234 28.95 -11.27 -4.24
#